data_AF-A0A7X8NAR5-F1
#
_entry.id   AF-A0A7X8NAR5-F1
#
_cell.length_a   1.000
_cell.length_b   1.000
_cell.length_c   1.000
_cell.angle_alpha   90.00
_cell.angle_beta   90.00
_cell.angle_gamma   90.00
#
_symmetry.space_group_name_H-M   'P 1'
#
loop_
_entity.id
_entity.type
_entity.pdbx_description
1 polymer ?
#
loop_
_entity_poly.entity_id
_entity_poly.type
_entity_poly.pdbx_seq_one_letter_code
_entity_poly.pdbx_strand_id
1 'polypeptide(L)'
;MKTIVKTLLIMVAVSTLVSCKSTFNAAETLEVQDNRNAVYQEIISNPSQFNEFINLAQQDEGAKKLMMQSHMQMMDSGKMKSMMEKNPEMKQKMKSNMQKMMEENPEMKEKMQMMMLDKMLEKPEGRKMLMQKMHENKEMQGEMKAKMMQKMKENPEMMEEMMRKMMENPEMKAKMMEKMKNKKEGPKEHKHNK
;
A
#
# COMPACT_ATOMS: atom_id res chain seq x y z
N MET A 1 -16.84 1.72 85.41
CA MET A 1 -16.94 0.67 84.36
C MET A 1 -18.16 0.80 83.45
N LYS A 2 -19.38 1.03 83.96
CA LYS A 2 -20.61 1.05 83.13
C LYS A 2 -20.63 2.09 82.00
N THR A 3 -20.04 3.27 82.20
CA THR A 3 -20.08 4.36 81.20
C THR A 3 -19.08 4.16 80.07
N ILE A 4 -17.86 3.72 80.40
CA ILE A 4 -16.76 3.47 79.44
C ILE A 4 -17.10 2.32 78.49
N VAL A 5 -17.72 1.25 79.02
CA VAL A 5 -18.17 0.11 78.21
C VAL A 5 -19.28 0.54 77.23
N LYS A 6 -20.16 1.45 77.63
CA LYS A 6 -21.21 2.01 76.76
C LYS A 6 -20.63 2.88 75.65
N THR A 7 -19.64 3.73 75.94
CA THR A 7 -18.99 4.55 74.90
C THR A 7 -18.19 3.70 73.91
N LEU A 8 -17.50 2.65 74.37
CA LEU A 8 -16.80 1.70 73.50
C LEU A 8 -17.79 0.91 72.61
N LEU A 9 -18.92 0.46 73.15
CA LEU A 9 -19.96 -0.22 72.37
C LEU A 9 -20.56 0.69 71.29
N ILE A 10 -20.76 1.98 71.58
CA ILE A 10 -21.25 2.95 70.60
C ILE A 10 -20.21 3.20 69.50
N MET A 11 -18.92 3.35 69.86
CA MET A 11 -17.87 3.53 68.84
C MET A 11 -17.67 2.28 67.96
N VAL A 12 -17.78 1.08 68.54
CA VAL A 12 -17.75 -0.18 67.78
C VAL A 12 -19.00 -0.34 66.90
N ALA A 13 -20.17 0.12 67.34
CA ALA A 13 -21.39 0.11 66.54
C ALA A 13 -21.35 1.14 65.39
N VAL A 14 -20.72 2.30 65.59
CA VAL A 14 -20.54 3.30 64.53
C VAL A 14 -19.48 2.85 63.51
N SER A 15 -18.41 2.17 63.94
CA SER A 15 -17.41 1.64 63.02
C SER A 15 -17.90 0.44 62.20
N THR A 16 -18.81 -0.37 62.75
CA THR A 16 -19.48 -1.44 61.98
C THR A 16 -20.51 -0.91 60.98
N LEU A 17 -21.09 0.28 61.20
CA LEU A 17 -21.97 0.94 60.21
C LEU A 17 -21.20 1.58 59.04
N VAL A 18 -19.94 2.00 59.24
CA VAL A 18 -19.05 2.40 58.12
C VAL A 18 -18.48 1.18 57.39
N SER A 19 -18.54 -0.01 58.01
CA SER A 19 -18.15 -1.28 57.39
C SER A 19 -19.27 -1.89 56.51
N CYS A 20 -20.39 -1.19 56.32
CA CYS A 20 -21.38 -1.52 55.32
C CYS A 20 -20.87 -1.09 53.93
N LYS A 21 -20.46 -2.08 53.12
CA LYS A 21 -20.44 -2.05 51.64
C LYS A 21 -20.53 -0.64 51.06
N SER A 22 -19.39 0.02 50.83
CA SER A 22 -19.34 1.09 49.83
C SER A 22 -19.84 0.46 48.53
N THR A 23 -21.09 0.74 48.16
CA THR A 23 -21.62 0.46 46.83
C THR A 23 -20.85 1.39 45.89
N PHE A 24 -19.66 0.96 45.50
CA PHE A 24 -18.84 1.68 44.54
C PHE A 24 -19.62 1.70 43.23
N ASN A 25 -20.20 2.86 42.94
CA ASN A 25 -20.87 3.09 41.69
C ASN A 25 -19.83 3.54 40.68
N ALA A 26 -19.35 2.61 39.86
CA ALA A 26 -18.33 2.90 38.86
C ALA A 26 -18.81 3.98 37.86
N ALA A 27 -20.10 3.98 37.51
CA ALA A 27 -20.64 4.96 36.57
C ALA A 27 -20.60 6.38 37.16
N GLU A 28 -21.09 6.55 38.39
CA GLU A 28 -21.06 7.83 39.11
C GLU A 28 -19.63 8.31 39.38
N THR A 29 -18.73 7.39 39.74
CA THR A 29 -17.31 7.70 39.95
C THR A 29 -16.66 8.26 38.68
N LEU A 30 -17.04 7.73 37.51
CA LEU A 30 -16.56 8.18 36.21
C LEU A 30 -17.25 9.46 35.72
N GLU A 31 -18.21 10.05 36.44
CA GLU A 31 -18.70 11.40 36.13
C GLU A 31 -17.68 12.49 36.48
N VAL A 32 -16.79 12.20 37.44
CA VAL A 32 -15.68 13.08 37.82
C VAL A 32 -14.55 12.99 36.80
N GLN A 33 -14.14 14.14 36.25
CA GLN A 33 -13.11 14.20 35.19
C GLN A 33 -11.76 13.64 35.64
N ASP A 34 -11.32 13.95 36.86
CA ASP A 34 -10.04 13.47 37.37
C ASP A 34 -10.01 11.95 37.51
N ASN A 35 -11.12 11.36 37.92
CA ASN A 35 -11.26 9.90 38.01
C ASN A 35 -11.20 9.26 36.62
N ARG A 36 -11.90 9.82 35.62
CA ARG A 36 -11.78 9.34 34.22
C ARG A 36 -10.35 9.44 33.72
N ASN A 37 -9.70 10.58 33.96
CA ASN A 37 -8.33 10.80 33.52
C ASN A 37 -7.38 9.79 34.16
N ALA A 38 -7.51 9.53 35.47
CA ALA A 38 -6.72 8.53 36.17
C ALA A 38 -6.92 7.13 35.56
N VAL A 39 -8.16 6.73 35.30
CA VAL A 39 -8.48 5.44 34.67
C VAL A 39 -7.90 5.37 33.25
N TYR A 40 -8.04 6.42 32.44
CA TYR A 40 -7.48 6.44 31.08
C TYR A 40 -5.96 6.37 31.09
N GLN A 41 -5.29 7.09 32.00
CA GLN A 41 -3.84 7.04 32.14
C GLN A 41 -3.35 5.65 32.55
N GLU A 42 -4.03 4.99 33.49
CA GLU A 42 -3.73 3.63 33.90
C GLU A 42 -3.88 2.66 32.72
N ILE A 43 -4.98 2.73 31.97
CA ILE A 43 -5.22 1.89 30.79
C ILE A 43 -4.13 2.07 29.73
N ILE A 44 -3.76 3.31 29.36
CA ILE A 44 -2.80 3.54 28.26
C ILE A 44 -1.33 3.29 28.67
N SER A 45 -1.01 3.36 29.96
CA SER A 45 0.35 3.14 30.47
C SER A 45 0.64 1.67 30.79
N ASN A 46 -0.39 0.85 30.96
CA ASN A 46 -0.28 -0.58 31.25
C ASN A 46 -0.59 -1.43 30.00
N PRO A 47 0.40 -2.07 29.35
CA PRO A 47 0.17 -2.83 28.11
C PRO A 47 -0.85 -3.96 28.22
N SER A 48 -0.93 -4.62 29.39
CA SER A 48 -1.89 -5.72 29.60
C SER A 48 -3.33 -5.19 29.60
N GLN A 49 -3.58 -4.13 30.38
CA GLN A 49 -4.90 -3.51 30.46
C GLN A 49 -5.28 -2.82 29.15
N PHE A 50 -4.33 -2.18 28.47
CA PHE A 50 -4.55 -1.61 27.15
C PHE A 50 -5.02 -2.68 26.15
N ASN A 51 -4.32 -3.82 26.10
CA ASN A 51 -4.68 -4.90 25.19
C ASN A 51 -6.06 -5.48 25.52
N GLU A 52 -6.39 -5.66 26.81
CA GLU A 52 -7.72 -6.11 27.24
C GLU A 52 -8.82 -5.12 26.82
N PHE A 53 -8.61 -3.82 27.07
CA PHE A 53 -9.52 -2.76 26.67
C PHE A 53 -9.76 -2.76 25.16
N ILE A 54 -8.71 -2.87 24.35
CA ILE A 54 -8.82 -2.92 22.89
C ILE A 54 -9.59 -4.18 22.45
N ASN A 55 -9.35 -5.33 23.08
CA ASN A 55 -10.06 -6.57 22.75
C ASN A 55 -11.56 -6.46 23.04
N LEU A 56 -11.92 -5.86 24.19
CA LEU A 56 -13.32 -5.58 24.52
C LEU A 56 -13.95 -4.59 23.55
N ALA A 57 -13.24 -3.50 23.22
CA ALA A 57 -13.70 -2.50 22.26
C ALA A 57 -13.93 -3.07 20.84
N GLN A 58 -13.16 -4.08 20.43
CA GLN A 58 -13.34 -4.75 19.13
C GLN A 58 -14.59 -5.65 19.07
N GLN A 59 -15.15 -6.04 20.22
CA GLN A 59 -16.37 -6.84 20.31
C GLN A 59 -17.63 -5.96 20.25
N ASP A 60 -17.52 -4.67 20.54
CA ASP A 60 -18.60 -3.69 20.40
C ASP A 60 -18.59 -3.05 19.00
N GLU A 61 -19.72 -3.10 18.28
CA GLU A 61 -19.79 -2.58 16.91
C GLU A 61 -19.59 -1.07 16.83
N GLY A 62 -20.08 -0.33 17.82
CA GLY A 62 -19.97 1.12 17.89
C GLY A 62 -18.51 1.56 18.06
N ALA A 63 -17.84 0.98 19.05
CA ALA A 63 -16.42 1.21 19.32
C ALA A 63 -15.56 0.76 18.13
N LYS A 64 -15.83 -0.40 17.53
CA LYS A 64 -15.13 -0.87 16.33
C LYS A 64 -15.24 0.11 15.17
N LYS A 65 -16.43 0.67 14.92
CA LYS A 65 -16.63 1.68 13.87
C LYS A 65 -15.82 2.96 14.16
N LEU A 66 -15.81 3.43 15.40
CA LEU A 66 -15.00 4.60 15.81
C LEU A 66 -13.50 4.34 15.63
N MET A 67 -13.02 3.15 16.01
CA MET A 67 -11.63 2.75 15.80
C MET A 67 -11.26 2.70 14.31
N MET A 68 -12.15 2.17 13.46
CA MET A 68 -11.95 2.15 12.01
C MET A 68 -11.91 3.57 11.42
N GLN A 69 -12.81 4.46 11.85
CA GLN A 69 -12.82 5.85 11.40
C GLN A 69 -11.54 6.58 11.81
N SER A 70 -11.08 6.38 13.04
CA SER A 70 -9.80 6.93 13.52
C SER A 70 -8.60 6.38 12.72
N HIS A 71 -8.62 5.08 12.40
CA HIS A 71 -7.61 4.46 11.55
C HIS A 71 -7.56 5.07 10.15
N MET A 72 -8.72 5.30 9.51
CA MET A 72 -8.81 5.96 8.21
C MET A 72 -8.26 7.39 8.27
N GLN A 73 -8.65 8.17 9.28
CA GLN A 73 -8.12 9.53 9.46
C GLN A 73 -6.60 9.55 9.63
N MET A 74 -6.03 8.58 10.34
CA MET A 74 -4.57 8.47 10.49
C MET A 74 -3.86 8.10 9.19
N MET A 75 -4.51 7.35 8.29
CA MET A 75 -3.99 7.10 6.95
C MET A 75 -4.05 8.37 6.10
N ASP A 76 -5.20 9.04 6.07
CA ASP A 76 -5.44 10.25 5.27
C ASP A 76 -4.52 11.41 5.71
N SER A 77 -4.30 11.56 7.02
CA SER A 77 -3.43 12.60 7.55
C SER A 77 -1.93 12.32 7.33
N GLY A 78 -1.56 11.16 6.77
CA GLY A 78 -0.17 10.73 6.62
C GLY A 78 0.55 10.40 7.93
N LYS A 79 -0.15 10.42 9.08
CA LYS A 79 0.44 10.09 10.40
C LYS A 79 0.90 8.64 10.43
N MET A 80 0.12 7.74 9.84
CA MET A 80 0.48 6.32 9.69
C MET A 80 1.77 6.16 8.89
N LYS A 81 1.92 6.90 7.78
CA LYS A 81 3.14 6.90 6.97
C LYS A 81 4.35 7.35 7.78
N SER A 82 4.23 8.43 8.54
CA SER A 82 5.33 8.92 9.40
C SER A 82 5.72 7.90 10.47
N MET A 83 4.75 7.23 11.09
CA MET A 83 5.03 6.17 12.08
C MET A 83 5.78 4.99 11.44
N MET A 84 5.37 4.58 10.25
CA MET A 84 6.02 3.49 9.50
C MET A 84 7.44 3.85 9.06
N GLU A 85 7.69 5.09 8.66
CA GLU A 85 9.03 5.57 8.30
C GLU A 85 9.98 5.57 9.50
N LYS A 86 9.46 5.86 10.70
CA LYS A 86 10.21 5.84 11.96
C LYS A 86 10.38 4.44 12.56
N ASN A 87 9.67 3.44 12.04
CA ASN A 87 9.75 2.06 12.48
C ASN A 87 10.25 1.14 11.35
N PRO A 88 11.58 0.97 11.21
CA PRO A 88 12.17 0.17 10.13
C PRO A 88 11.79 -1.32 10.20
N GLU A 89 11.60 -1.87 11.40
CA GLU A 89 11.18 -3.25 11.59
C GLU A 89 9.77 -3.47 11.03
N MET A 90 8.83 -2.59 11.38
CA MET A 90 7.46 -2.63 10.85
C MET A 90 7.46 -2.49 9.32
N LYS A 91 8.28 -1.59 8.79
CA LYS A 91 8.45 -1.41 7.34
C LYS A 91 8.97 -2.68 6.66
N GLN A 92 9.95 -3.36 7.26
CA GLN A 92 10.50 -4.59 6.74
C GLN A 92 9.48 -5.74 6.80
N LYS A 93 8.76 -5.88 7.93
CA LYS A 93 7.71 -6.89 8.10
C LYS A 93 6.60 -6.70 7.08
N MET A 94 6.17 -5.46 6.84
CA MET A 94 5.15 -5.17 5.83
C MET A 94 5.62 -5.50 4.41
N LYS A 95 6.88 -5.14 4.06
CA LYS A 95 7.46 -5.52 2.76
C LYS A 95 7.51 -7.04 2.58
N SER A 96 7.97 -7.76 3.59
CA SER A 96 8.05 -9.22 3.57
C SER A 96 6.68 -9.86 3.39
N ASN A 97 5.67 -9.40 4.15
CA ASN A 97 4.31 -9.90 4.03
C ASN A 97 3.69 -9.59 2.66
N MET A 98 3.95 -8.40 2.11
CA MET A 98 3.49 -8.02 0.78
C MET A 98 4.13 -8.90 -0.31
N GLN A 99 5.44 -9.18 -0.19
CA GLN A 99 6.14 -10.06 -1.11
C GLN A 99 5.58 -11.49 -1.04
N LYS A 100 5.37 -12.03 0.16
CA LYS A 100 4.78 -13.35 0.35
C LYS A 100 3.39 -13.45 -0.27
N MET A 101 2.54 -12.46 -0.03
CA MET A 101 1.20 -12.41 -0.62
C MET A 101 1.24 -12.33 -2.15
N MET A 102 2.23 -11.62 -2.72
CA MET A 102 2.44 -11.54 -4.17
C MET A 102 2.97 -12.85 -4.76
N GLU A 103 3.81 -13.58 -4.03
CA GLU A 103 4.34 -14.88 -4.45
C GLU A 103 3.26 -15.96 -4.40
N GLU A 104 2.41 -15.94 -3.37
CA GLU A 104 1.33 -16.91 -3.18
C GLU A 104 0.09 -16.63 -4.03
N ASN A 105 -0.07 -15.40 -4.55
CA ASN A 105 -1.20 -15.01 -5.39
C ASN A 105 -0.73 -14.52 -6.78
N PRO A 106 -0.70 -15.39 -7.80
CA PRO A 106 -0.26 -15.03 -9.15
C PRO A 106 -1.17 -14.00 -9.82
N GLU A 107 -2.48 -14.01 -9.53
CA GLU A 107 -3.42 -13.01 -10.06
C GLU A 107 -3.12 -11.61 -9.50
N MET A 108 -2.86 -11.53 -8.20
CA MET A 108 -2.45 -10.27 -7.55
C MET A 108 -1.12 -9.77 -8.10
N LYS A 109 -0.17 -10.67 -8.34
CA LYS A 109 1.12 -10.35 -8.95
C LYS A 109 0.94 -9.74 -10.33
N GLU A 110 0.15 -10.37 -11.19
CA GLU A 110 -0.13 -9.87 -12.54
C GLU A 110 -0.83 -8.51 -12.50
N LYS A 111 -1.87 -8.36 -11.68
CA LYS A 111 -2.60 -7.10 -11.52
C LYS A 111 -1.71 -5.96 -11.03
N MET A 112 -0.79 -6.24 -10.12
CA MET A 112 0.16 -5.25 -9.61
C MET A 112 1.21 -4.87 -10.65
N GLN A 113 1.70 -5.84 -11.44
CA GLN A 113 2.59 -5.57 -12.58
C GLN A 113 1.90 -4.67 -13.62
N MET A 114 0.64 -4.95 -13.96
CA MET A 114 -0.16 -4.12 -14.85
C MET A 114 -0.31 -2.69 -14.31
N MET A 115 -0.70 -2.53 -13.04
CA MET A 115 -0.82 -1.19 -12.44
C MET A 115 0.51 -0.41 -12.44
N MET A 116 1.65 -1.08 -12.22
CA MET A 116 2.96 -0.43 -12.31
C MET A 116 3.29 0.00 -13.74
N LEU A 117 2.99 -0.85 -14.72
CA LEU A 117 3.15 -0.55 -16.14
C LEU A 117 2.27 0.64 -16.53
N ASP A 118 0.99 0.64 -16.16
CA ASP A 118 0.06 1.74 -16.44
C ASP A 118 0.57 3.06 -15.88
N LYS A 119 1.00 3.09 -14.61
CA LYS A 119 1.59 4.29 -13.99
C LYS A 119 2.88 4.76 -14.67
N MET A 120 3.70 3.84 -15.18
CA MET A 120 4.88 4.21 -15.98
C MET A 120 4.46 4.78 -17.34
N LEU A 121 3.43 4.22 -17.96
CA LEU A 121 2.90 4.67 -19.24
C LEU A 121 2.08 5.95 -19.12
N GLU A 122 1.61 6.35 -17.94
CA GLU A 122 0.96 7.66 -17.75
C GLU A 122 1.95 8.82 -17.93
N LYS A 123 3.22 8.62 -17.57
CA LYS A 123 4.23 9.70 -17.55
C LYS A 123 5.17 9.63 -18.77
N PRO A 124 5.48 10.76 -19.43
CA PRO A 124 6.42 10.80 -20.55
C PRO A 124 7.79 10.18 -20.22
N GLU A 125 8.31 10.44 -19.02
CA GLU A 125 9.60 9.91 -18.57
C GLU A 125 9.55 8.39 -18.37
N GLY A 126 8.44 7.88 -17.82
CA GLY A 126 8.22 6.45 -17.62
C GLY A 126 8.11 5.71 -18.96
N ARG A 127 7.38 6.28 -19.94
CA ARG A 127 7.36 5.78 -21.32
C ARG A 127 8.75 5.73 -21.92
N LYS A 128 9.54 6.80 -21.78
CA LYS A 128 10.89 6.89 -22.32
C LYS A 128 11.82 5.83 -21.70
N MET A 129 11.75 5.64 -20.39
CA MET A 129 12.53 4.63 -19.68
C MET A 129 12.13 3.21 -20.10
N LEU A 130 10.83 2.93 -20.27
CA LEU A 130 10.35 1.65 -20.76
C LEU A 130 10.87 1.37 -22.17
N MET A 131 10.75 2.35 -23.08
CA MET A 131 11.28 2.26 -24.44
C MET A 131 12.79 2.04 -24.44
N GLN A 132 13.53 2.74 -23.58
CA GLN A 132 14.98 2.57 -23.48
C GLN A 132 15.34 1.16 -23.03
N LYS A 133 14.69 0.61 -21.99
CA LYS A 133 14.93 -0.76 -21.54
C LYS A 133 14.59 -1.80 -22.60
N MET A 134 13.49 -1.59 -23.34
CA MET A 134 13.15 -2.43 -24.50
C MET A 134 14.22 -2.30 -25.59
N HIS A 135 14.78 -1.11 -25.79
CA HIS A 135 15.83 -0.91 -26.78
C HIS A 135 17.16 -1.57 -26.39
N GLU A 136 17.49 -1.61 -25.11
CA GLU A 136 18.71 -2.23 -24.60
C GLU A 136 18.63 -3.77 -24.67
N ASN A 137 17.44 -4.35 -24.55
CA ASN A 137 17.23 -5.79 -24.65
C ASN A 137 17.03 -6.26 -26.11
N LYS A 138 18.13 -6.68 -26.75
CA LYS A 138 18.15 -7.17 -28.14
C LYS A 138 17.24 -8.38 -28.39
N GLU A 139 17.09 -9.26 -27.41
CA GLU A 139 16.23 -10.45 -27.53
C GLU A 139 14.77 -10.03 -27.58
N MET A 140 14.35 -9.18 -26.62
CA MET A 140 13.00 -8.62 -26.59
C MET A 140 12.68 -7.78 -27.84
N GLN A 141 13.65 -7.02 -28.37
CA GLN A 141 13.47 -6.35 -29.66
C GLN A 141 13.20 -7.34 -30.80
N GLY A 142 13.96 -8.45 -30.83
CA GLY A 142 13.81 -9.52 -31.82
C GLY A 142 12.43 -10.16 -31.77
N GLU A 143 11.98 -10.55 -30.59
CA GLU A 143 10.66 -11.14 -30.36
C GLU A 143 9.53 -10.18 -30.73
N MET A 144 9.63 -8.91 -30.31
CA MET A 144 8.62 -7.91 -30.62
C MET A 144 8.51 -7.68 -32.13
N LYS A 145 9.65 -7.59 -32.83
CA LYS A 145 9.70 -7.46 -34.28
C LYS A 145 9.12 -8.68 -34.98
N ALA A 146 9.44 -9.89 -34.51
CA ALA A 146 8.91 -11.12 -35.07
C ALA A 146 7.39 -11.21 -34.90
N LYS A 147 6.88 -10.91 -33.70
CA LYS A 147 5.44 -10.88 -33.40
C LYS A 147 4.70 -9.82 -34.21
N MET A 148 5.30 -8.65 -34.40
CA MET A 148 4.76 -7.60 -35.26
C MET A 148 4.70 -8.04 -36.72
N MET A 149 5.77 -8.66 -37.25
CA MET A 149 5.77 -9.23 -38.60
C MET A 149 4.73 -10.33 -38.77
N GLN A 150 4.54 -11.18 -37.76
CA GLN A 150 3.50 -12.21 -37.79
C GLN A 150 2.10 -11.58 -37.86
N LYS A 151 1.79 -10.63 -36.99
CA LYS A 151 0.49 -9.93 -37.02
C LYS A 151 0.24 -9.20 -38.35
N MET A 152 1.27 -8.64 -38.97
CA MET A 152 1.16 -8.02 -40.30
C MET A 152 0.89 -9.05 -41.41
N LYS A 153 1.48 -10.25 -41.31
CA LYS A 153 1.18 -11.33 -42.26
C LYS A 153 -0.23 -11.86 -42.10
N GLU A 154 -0.72 -11.93 -40.86
CA GLU A 154 -2.07 -12.37 -40.52
C GLU A 154 -3.13 -11.31 -40.89
N ASN A 155 -2.77 -10.03 -40.92
CA ASN A 155 -3.65 -8.93 -41.29
C ASN A 155 -3.04 -8.07 -42.42
N PRO A 156 -3.25 -8.46 -43.69
CA PRO A 156 -2.75 -7.72 -44.85
C PRO A 156 -3.37 -6.31 -44.99
N GLU A 157 -4.61 -6.11 -44.55
CA GLU A 157 -5.26 -4.78 -44.57
C GLU A 157 -4.53 -3.78 -43.65
N MET A 158 -4.12 -4.24 -42.46
CA MET A 158 -3.29 -3.43 -41.55
C MET A 158 -1.94 -3.08 -42.18
N MET A 159 -1.35 -4.00 -42.95
CA MET A 159 -0.09 -3.75 -43.65
C MET A 159 -0.26 -2.68 -44.74
N GLU A 160 -1.33 -2.78 -45.53
CA GLU A 160 -1.66 -1.80 -46.56
C GLU A 160 -1.95 -0.42 -45.98
N GLU A 161 -2.73 -0.34 -44.90
CA GLU A 161 -3.03 0.93 -44.24
C GLU A 161 -1.76 1.59 -43.68
N MET A 162 -0.87 0.80 -43.08
CA MET A 162 0.41 1.30 -42.57
C MET A 162 1.31 1.80 -43.70
N MET A 163 1.42 1.05 -44.81
CA MET A 163 2.19 1.50 -45.98
C MET A 163 1.60 2.77 -46.58
N ARG A 164 0.27 2.88 -46.67
CA ARG A 164 -0.41 4.07 -47.17
C ARG A 164 -0.08 5.29 -46.31
N LYS A 165 -0.22 5.19 -44.99
CA LYS A 165 0.14 6.26 -44.04
C LYS A 165 1.62 6.68 -44.14
N MET A 166 2.53 5.73 -44.39
CA MET A 166 3.94 6.05 -44.62
C MET A 166 4.17 6.80 -45.94
N MET A 167 3.45 6.45 -47.02
CA MET A 167 3.56 7.13 -48.31
C MET A 167 2.89 8.49 -48.34
N GLU A 168 1.83 8.68 -47.55
CA GLU A 168 1.15 9.96 -47.38
C GLU A 168 1.99 10.96 -46.58
N ASN A 169 2.87 10.49 -45.70
CA ASN A 169 3.81 11.35 -44.99
C ASN A 169 5.09 11.58 -45.84
N PRO A 170 5.34 12.81 -46.33
CA PRO A 170 6.46 13.10 -47.22
C PRO A 170 7.84 12.86 -46.58
N GLU A 171 7.98 13.06 -45.27
CA GLU A 171 9.24 12.82 -44.54
C GLU A 171 9.52 11.31 -44.43
N MET A 172 8.51 10.51 -44.09
CA MET A 172 8.65 9.06 -44.02
C MET A 172 8.87 8.45 -45.39
N LYS A 173 8.14 8.92 -46.41
CA LYS A 173 8.32 8.54 -47.81
C LYS A 173 9.74 8.80 -48.30
N ALA A 174 10.29 9.98 -48.00
CA ALA A 174 11.67 10.33 -48.36
C ALA A 174 12.68 9.38 -47.72
N LYS A 175 12.59 9.15 -46.40
CA LYS A 175 13.47 8.22 -45.66
C LYS A 175 13.36 6.78 -46.17
N MET A 176 12.15 6.35 -46.56
CA MET A 176 11.93 5.01 -47.13
C MET A 176 12.59 4.87 -48.50
N MET A 177 12.39 5.86 -49.39
CA MET A 177 13.03 5.87 -50.71
C MET A 177 14.55 5.94 -50.62
N GLU A 178 15.11 6.70 -49.68
CA GLU A 178 16.55 6.76 -49.41
C GLU A 178 17.11 5.38 -49.02
N LYS A 179 16.45 4.68 -48.07
CA LYS A 179 16.84 3.32 -47.68
C LYS A 179 16.71 2.30 -48.81
N MET A 180 15.75 2.47 -49.71
CA MET A 180 15.59 1.61 -50.90
C MET A 180 16.66 1.88 -51.96
N LYS A 181 17.07 3.15 -52.15
CA LYS A 181 18.19 3.51 -53.03
C LYS A 181 19.50 2.93 -52.51
N ASN A 182 19.77 3.07 -51.21
CA ASN A 182 20.97 2.51 -50.58
C ASN A 182 20.99 0.96 -50.57
N LYS A 183 19.84 0.29 -50.72
CA LYS A 183 19.77 -1.18 -50.90
C LYS A 183 19.92 -1.65 -52.35
N LYS A 184 19.65 -0.78 -53.34
CA LYS A 184 19.86 -1.09 -54.77
C LYS A 184 21.34 -0.96 -55.17
N GLU A 185 22.14 -0.24 -54.38
CA GLU A 185 23.59 -0.39 -54.39
C GLU A 185 23.97 -1.63 -53.56
N GLY A 186 23.81 -2.82 -54.15
CA GLY A 186 24.40 -4.06 -53.62
C GLY A 186 25.92 -3.93 -53.48
N PRO A 187 26.57 -4.79 -52.67
CA PRO A 187 27.95 -4.63 -52.24
C PRO A 187 28.87 -4.55 -53.47
N LYS A 188 29.50 -3.40 -53.68
CA LYS A 188 30.61 -3.29 -54.63
C LYS A 188 31.68 -4.28 -54.17
N GLU A 189 31.96 -5.26 -55.02
CA GLU A 189 33.04 -6.23 -54.88
C GLU A 189 34.29 -5.55 -54.29
N HIS A 190 34.68 -5.95 -53.08
CA HIS A 190 36.05 -5.75 -52.63
C HIS A 190 36.94 -6.64 -53.49
N LYS A 191 37.44 -6.10 -54.60
CA LYS A 191 38.60 -6.65 -55.30
C LYS A 191 39.78 -6.63 -54.33
N HIS A 192 40.13 -7.81 -53.82
CA HIS A 192 41.46 -8.05 -53.26
C HIS A 192 42.47 -7.91 -54.40
N ASN A 193 43.25 -6.83 -54.38
CA ASN A 193 44.51 -6.80 -55.12
C ASN A 193 45.52 -7.65 -54.36
N LYS A 194 46.14 -8.57 -55.08
CA LYS A 194 47.29 -9.38 -54.71
C LYS A 194 48.56 -8.67 -55.16
#